data_AF-A0A3B8ZKW7-F1
#
_entry.id   AF-A0A3B8ZKW7-F1
#
_cell.length_a   1.000
_cell.length_b   1.000
_cell.length_c   1.000
_cell.angle_alpha   90.00
_cell.angle_beta   90.00
_cell.angle_gamma   90.00
#
_symmetry.space_group_name_H-M   'P 1'
#
loop_
_entity.id
_entity.type
_entity.pdbx_description
1 polymer ?
#
loop_
_entity_poly.entity_id
_entity_poly.type
_entity_poly.pdbx_seq_one_letter_code
_entity_poly.pdbx_strand_id
1 'polypeptide(L)'
;MFALAPLPWLVRAITPPRRVASCAIRVPFGDRLLATVDGKPLSTQVSGQWLSTGGLVIVWLSLLFSMARPQWLKPPVTKNLPTRDLLLLVDLSGSMRQEDFTSETGQLVDRLTAVKQVLGDFLERREGDRVGLVVFGA
;
A
#
# COMPACT_ATOMS: atom_id res chain seq x y z
N MET A 1 7.68 -2.28 -14.64
CA MET A 1 9.01 -1.80 -14.20
C MET A 1 10.14 -2.72 -14.63
N PHE A 2 10.11 -4.02 -14.32
CA PHE A 2 11.16 -4.96 -14.76
C PHE A 2 11.32 -5.13 -16.28
N ALA A 3 10.31 -4.75 -17.08
CA ALA A 3 10.40 -4.71 -18.54
C ALA A 3 11.50 -3.76 -19.08
N LEU A 4 12.03 -2.85 -18.26
CA LEU A 4 13.17 -1.98 -18.60
C LEU A 4 14.54 -2.60 -18.29
N ALA A 5 14.60 -3.79 -17.71
CA ALA A 5 15.86 -4.51 -17.47
C ALA A 5 16.71 -4.76 -18.73
N PRO A 6 16.17 -5.11 -19.91
CA PRO A 6 16.99 -5.32 -21.11
C PRO A 6 17.49 -4.03 -21.78
N LEU A 7 17.05 -2.85 -21.30
CA LEU A 7 17.35 -1.56 -21.93
C LEU A 7 18.86 -1.29 -22.11
N PRO A 8 19.76 -1.55 -21.14
CA PRO A 8 21.19 -1.31 -21.31
C PRO A 8 21.82 -2.20 -22.39
N TRP A 9 21.31 -3.43 -22.55
CA TRP A 9 21.78 -4.37 -23.56
C TRP A 9 21.25 -4.00 -24.95
N LEU A 10 20.00 -3.57 -25.03
CA LEU A 10 19.38 -3.06 -26.25
C LEU A 10 20.09 -1.79 -26.75
N VAL A 11 20.37 -0.84 -25.86
CA VAL A 11 21.13 0.37 -26.19
C VAL A 11 22.52 0.00 -26.71
N ARG A 12 23.19 -0.97 -26.10
CA ARG A 12 24.51 -1.44 -26.57
C ARG A 12 24.44 -2.17 -27.92
N ALA A 13 23.34 -2.85 -28.23
CA ALA A 13 23.15 -3.54 -29.50
C ALA A 13 22.87 -2.57 -30.67
N ILE A 14 22.18 -1.46 -30.38
CA ILE A 14 21.77 -0.48 -31.40
C ILE A 14 22.84 0.61 -31.61
N THR A 15 23.55 1.00 -30.54
CA THR A 15 24.53 2.08 -30.63
C THR A 15 25.86 1.59 -31.22
N PRO A 16 26.38 2.23 -32.28
CA PRO A 16 27.69 1.87 -32.82
C PRO A 16 28.77 2.15 -31.77
N PRO A 17 29.84 1.33 -31.72
CA PRO A 17 30.93 1.54 -30.78
C PRO A 17 31.51 2.94 -30.98
N ARG A 18 31.32 3.81 -29.99
CA ARG A 18 31.96 5.13 -29.99
C ARG A 18 33.46 4.92 -29.97
N ARG A 19 34.12 5.23 -31.10
CA ARG A 19 35.55 5.47 -31.13
C ARG A 19 35.78 6.72 -30.29
N VAL A 20 36.10 6.52 -29.03
CA VAL A 20 36.69 7.59 -28.24
C VAL A 20 38.02 7.83 -28.93
N ALA A 21 38.08 8.88 -29.77
CA ALA A 21 39.32 9.54 -30.12
C ALA A 21 39.87 9.96 -28.78
N SER A 22 40.69 9.06 -28.31
CA SER A 22 41.33 9.19 -27.06
C SER A 22 42.30 10.37 -27.26
N CYS A 23 42.74 11.16 -26.28
CA CYS A 23 43.86 12.11 -26.49
C CYS A 23 44.52 12.62 -25.22
N ALA A 24 45.84 12.39 -25.15
CA ALA A 24 46.85 12.77 -24.17
C ALA A 24 47.12 11.78 -23.03
N ILE A 25 48.29 11.12 -23.09
CA ILE A 25 48.85 10.34 -21.97
C ILE A 25 48.86 11.29 -20.79
N ARG A 26 48.11 10.96 -19.73
CA ARG A 26 48.09 11.74 -18.49
C ARG A 26 49.39 11.47 -17.76
N VAL A 27 50.45 12.11 -18.23
CA VAL A 27 51.68 12.26 -17.48
C VAL A 27 51.55 13.49 -16.57
N PRO A 28 52.12 13.47 -15.36
CA PRO A 28 52.07 14.62 -14.45
C PRO A 28 52.81 15.86 -14.99
N PHE A 29 53.51 15.74 -16.12
CA PHE A 29 54.20 16.83 -16.82
C PHE A 29 53.76 16.98 -18.28
N GLY A 30 52.52 16.59 -18.61
CA GLY A 30 51.98 16.60 -19.98
C GLY A 30 52.06 17.96 -20.67
N ASP A 31 51.83 19.05 -19.92
CA ASP A 31 51.89 20.42 -20.43
C ASP A 31 53.29 20.80 -20.93
N ARG A 32 54.34 20.24 -20.32
CA ARG A 32 55.73 20.53 -20.70
C ARG A 32 56.13 19.81 -21.98
N LEU A 33 55.62 18.59 -22.21
CA LEU A 33 55.87 17.85 -23.44
C LEU A 33 55.09 18.41 -24.64
N LEU A 34 53.88 18.95 -24.38
CA LEU A 34 53.08 19.62 -25.41
C LEU A 34 53.67 20.98 -25.81
N ALA A 35 54.36 21.68 -24.90
CA ALA A 35 55.07 22.93 -25.21
C ALA A 35 56.31 22.74 -26.10
N THR A 36 56.86 21.52 -26.17
CA THR A 36 58.06 21.20 -26.97
C THR A 36 57.76 20.53 -28.31
N VAL A 37 56.51 20.11 -28.55
CA VAL A 37 56.11 19.42 -29.78
C VAL A 37 55.11 20.29 -30.54
N ASP A 38 55.58 20.93 -31.60
CA ASP A 38 54.76 21.77 -32.48
C ASP A 38 53.97 20.89 -33.47
N GLY A 39 52.94 20.17 -32.98
CA GLY A 39 52.15 19.29 -33.86
C GLY A 39 51.21 18.30 -33.17
N LYS A 40 49.96 18.74 -32.97
CA LYS A 40 48.65 18.05 -32.78
C LYS A 40 48.55 16.85 -31.79
N PRO A 41 47.48 16.81 -30.96
CA PRO A 41 47.39 15.87 -29.84
C PRO A 41 47.19 14.40 -30.29
N LEU A 42 47.81 13.48 -29.52
CA LEU A 42 47.82 12.01 -29.71
C LEU A 42 46.97 11.26 -28.69
N SER A 43 46.40 10.12 -29.09
CA SER A 43 45.16 9.59 -28.56
C SER A 43 45.20 8.76 -27.23
N THR A 44 44.74 9.21 -26.02
CA THR A 44 44.59 8.38 -24.77
C THR A 44 43.28 7.68 -24.49
N GLN A 45 43.30 6.38 -24.75
CA GLN A 45 42.17 5.50 -24.49
C GLN A 45 42.20 5.24 -22.99
N VAL A 46 41.29 5.92 -22.28
CA VAL A 46 41.15 5.76 -20.83
C VAL A 46 40.71 4.33 -20.55
N SER A 47 41.68 3.51 -20.12
CA SER A 47 41.51 2.17 -19.58
C SER A 47 40.81 2.25 -18.21
N GLY A 48 39.52 2.59 -18.24
CA GLY A 48 38.59 2.50 -17.12
C GLY A 48 37.37 1.63 -17.45
N GLN A 49 37.46 0.79 -18.48
CA GLN A 49 36.30 0.14 -19.08
C GLN A 49 35.64 -0.94 -18.20
N TRP A 50 36.36 -1.55 -17.25
CA TRP A 50 35.76 -2.61 -16.40
C TRP A 50 34.81 -2.07 -15.32
N LEU A 51 35.07 -0.87 -14.77
CA LEU A 51 34.09 -0.16 -13.92
C LEU A 51 32.96 0.47 -14.74
N SER A 52 33.20 0.76 -16.02
CA SER A 52 32.23 1.50 -16.83
C SER A 52 30.96 0.68 -17.08
N THR A 53 31.06 -0.60 -17.46
CA THR A 53 29.86 -1.35 -17.90
C THR A 53 29.20 -2.11 -16.75
N GLY A 54 29.97 -2.80 -15.90
CA GLY A 54 29.43 -3.52 -14.75
C GLY A 54 28.79 -2.58 -13.72
N GLY A 55 29.46 -1.46 -13.42
CA GLY A 55 28.93 -0.43 -12.52
C GLY A 55 27.64 0.20 -13.03
N LEU A 56 27.55 0.50 -14.33
CA LEU A 56 26.33 1.01 -14.97
C LEU A 56 25.15 0.04 -14.85
N VAL A 57 25.38 -1.26 -15.02
CA VAL A 57 24.33 -2.28 -14.89
C VAL A 57 23.85 -2.39 -13.43
N ILE A 58 24.76 -2.38 -12.46
CA ILE A 58 24.41 -2.43 -11.02
C ILE A 58 23.58 -1.20 -10.63
N VAL A 59 23.99 0.00 -11.06
CA VAL A 59 23.23 1.24 -10.83
C VAL A 59 21.84 1.16 -11.47
N TRP A 60 21.76 0.66 -12.70
CA TRP A 60 20.49 0.50 -13.42
C TRP A 60 19.54 -0.46 -12.70
N LEU A 61 20.01 -1.62 -12.29
CA LEU A 61 19.21 -2.59 -11.53
C LEU A 61 18.78 -2.03 -10.17
N SER A 62 19.65 -1.27 -9.50
CA SER A 62 19.32 -0.63 -8.21
C SER A 62 18.21 0.42 -8.37
N LEU A 63 18.22 1.20 -9.47
CA LEU A 63 17.15 2.13 -9.81
C LEU A 63 15.82 1.41 -10.06
N LEU A 64 15.84 0.33 -10.85
CA LEU A 64 14.64 -0.48 -11.11
C LEU A 64 14.08 -1.09 -9.82
N PHE A 65 14.94 -1.58 -8.93
CA PHE A 65 14.54 -2.13 -7.64
C PHE A 65 13.92 -1.09 -6.71
N SER A 66 14.52 0.10 -6.62
CA SER A 66 13.97 1.23 -5.86
C SER A 66 12.60 1.66 -6.38
N MET A 67 12.44 1.75 -7.71
CA MET A 67 11.16 2.08 -8.34
C MET A 67 10.10 1.00 -8.10
N ALA A 68 10.48 -0.28 -8.12
CA ALA A 68 9.56 -1.41 -7.91
C ALA A 68 8.89 -1.41 -6.54
N ARG A 69 9.45 -0.68 -5.55
CA ARG A 69 8.92 -0.55 -4.18
C ARG A 69 8.39 -1.89 -3.66
N PRO A 70 9.27 -2.86 -3.38
CA PRO A 70 8.83 -4.15 -2.87
C PRO A 70 8.08 -3.95 -1.55
N GLN A 71 6.76 -4.17 -1.58
CA GLN A 71 5.92 -4.06 -0.40
C GLN A 71 5.66 -5.46 0.13
N TRP A 72 6.02 -5.68 1.39
CA TRP A 72 5.57 -6.85 2.12
C TRP A 72 4.14 -6.61 2.57
N LEU A 73 3.18 -7.21 1.87
CA LEU A 73 1.78 -7.14 2.29
C LEU A 73 1.65 -7.87 3.62
N LYS A 74 1.21 -7.13 4.64
CA LYS A 74 0.82 -7.76 5.90
C LYS A 74 -0.45 -8.59 5.66
N PRO A 75 -0.64 -9.69 6.39
CA PRO A 75 -1.90 -10.39 6.41
C PRO A 75 -3.04 -9.40 6.69
N PRO A 76 -4.24 -9.62 6.11
CA PRO A 76 -5.38 -8.76 6.36
C PRO A 76 -5.63 -8.65 7.87
N VAL A 77 -5.82 -7.41 8.35
CA VAL A 77 -6.16 -7.16 9.75
C VAL A 77 -7.62 -7.57 9.95
N THR A 78 -7.84 -8.78 10.45
CA THR A 78 -9.16 -9.24 10.86
C THR A 78 -9.56 -8.51 12.14
N LYS A 79 -10.54 -7.61 12.05
CA LYS A 79 -11.18 -7.04 13.24
C LYS A 79 -12.15 -8.08 13.79
N ASN A 80 -11.75 -8.79 14.83
CA ASN A 80 -12.68 -9.58 15.63
C ASN A 80 -13.52 -8.60 16.45
N LEU A 81 -14.75 -8.32 16.01
CA LEU A 81 -15.68 -7.58 16.85
C LEU A 81 -16.02 -8.44 18.07
N PRO A 82 -15.91 -7.92 19.30
CA PRO A 82 -16.31 -8.66 20.49
C PRO A 82 -17.82 -8.86 20.47
N THR A 83 -18.27 -10.11 20.39
CA THR A 83 -19.65 -10.51 20.68
C THR A 83 -20.01 -10.14 22.12
N ARG A 84 -21.13 -9.45 22.30
CA ARG A 84 -21.67 -9.13 23.64
C ARG A 84 -22.79 -10.09 24.01
N ASP A 85 -22.87 -10.40 25.30
CA ASP A 85 -23.99 -11.14 25.89
C ASP A 85 -24.98 -10.13 26.48
N LEU A 86 -26.23 -10.15 26.01
CA LEU A 86 -27.31 -9.28 26.47
C LEU A 86 -28.41 -10.12 27.11
N LEU A 87 -28.88 -9.71 28.29
CA LEU A 87 -30.06 -10.29 28.93
C LEU A 87 -31.16 -9.23 28.97
N LEU A 88 -32.25 -9.47 28.25
CA LEU A 88 -33.40 -8.59 28.20
C LEU A 88 -34.44 -9.09 29.21
N LEU A 89 -34.90 -8.19 30.09
CA LEU A 89 -35.95 -8.47 31.05
C LEU A 89 -37.19 -7.67 30.65
N VAL A 90 -38.26 -8.36 30.26
CA VAL A 90 -39.51 -7.74 29.77
C VAL A 90 -40.66 -8.06 30.72
N ASP A 91 -41.35 -7.02 31.18
CA ASP A 91 -42.56 -7.14 31.98
C ASP A 91 -43.77 -7.49 31.08
N LEU A 92 -44.66 -8.33 31.59
CA LEU A 92 -45.98 -8.70 31.02
C LEU A 92 -47.13 -8.40 32.00
N SER A 93 -46.87 -7.66 33.08
CA SER A 93 -47.90 -7.25 34.03
C SER A 93 -49.05 -6.53 33.34
N GLY A 94 -50.21 -6.48 34.02
CA GLY A 94 -51.40 -5.81 33.48
C GLY A 94 -51.17 -4.36 33.03
N SER A 95 -50.16 -3.66 33.58
CA SER A 95 -49.78 -2.30 33.19
C SER A 95 -49.25 -2.20 31.74
N MET A 96 -48.77 -3.32 31.18
CA MET A 96 -48.24 -3.37 29.82
C MET A 96 -49.32 -3.31 28.74
N ARG A 97 -50.60 -3.46 29.12
CA ARG A 97 -51.76 -3.28 28.23
C ARG A 97 -52.21 -1.82 28.11
N GLN A 98 -51.58 -0.89 28.84
CA GLN A 98 -51.93 0.52 28.75
C GLN A 98 -51.58 1.06 27.36
N GLU A 99 -52.55 1.61 26.64
CA GLU A 99 -52.37 2.27 25.35
C GLU A 99 -51.92 3.72 25.56
N ASP A 100 -50.66 3.92 25.93
CA ASP A 100 -50.08 5.25 26.16
C ASP A 100 -48.80 5.50 25.34
N PHE A 101 -48.47 4.60 24.40
CA PHE A 101 -47.36 4.77 23.48
C PHE A 101 -47.86 5.07 22.07
N THR A 102 -47.01 5.74 21.28
CA THR A 102 -47.28 6.03 19.87
C THR A 102 -46.32 5.19 19.01
N SER A 103 -46.88 4.39 18.11
CA SER A 103 -46.10 3.62 17.12
C SER A 103 -45.51 4.55 16.05
N GLU A 104 -44.53 4.07 15.29
CA GLU A 104 -43.92 4.80 14.17
C GLU A 104 -44.95 5.30 13.13
N THR A 105 -46.09 4.62 13.00
CA THR A 105 -47.19 5.03 12.10
C THR A 105 -48.11 6.10 12.69
N GLY A 106 -47.84 6.58 13.91
CA GLY A 106 -48.64 7.58 14.62
C GLY A 106 -49.86 7.02 15.36
N GLN A 107 -50.05 5.70 15.38
CA GLN A 107 -51.16 5.05 16.11
C GLN A 107 -50.84 4.88 17.59
N LEU A 108 -51.85 5.06 18.45
CA LEU A 108 -51.74 4.71 19.86
C LEU A 108 -51.67 3.18 20.00
N VAL A 109 -50.69 2.69 20.75
CA VAL A 109 -50.45 1.25 20.96
C VAL A 109 -50.16 0.97 22.42
N ASP A 110 -50.40 -0.27 22.83
CA ASP A 110 -50.04 -0.73 24.17
C ASP A 110 -48.51 -0.76 24.38
N ARG A 111 -48.08 -0.64 25.63
CA ARG A 111 -46.65 -0.63 26.00
C ARG A 111 -45.90 -1.87 25.50
N LEU A 112 -46.52 -3.06 25.55
CA LEU A 112 -45.87 -4.29 25.12
C LEU A 112 -45.64 -4.29 23.60
N THR A 113 -46.61 -3.80 22.83
CA THR A 113 -46.47 -3.63 21.38
C THR A 113 -45.37 -2.63 21.04
N ALA A 114 -45.30 -1.49 21.75
CA ALA A 114 -44.23 -0.52 21.56
C ALA A 114 -42.84 -1.11 21.87
N VAL A 115 -42.71 -1.86 22.97
CA VAL A 115 -41.45 -2.53 23.35
C VAL A 115 -41.01 -3.54 22.29
N LYS A 116 -41.94 -4.31 21.70
CA LYS A 116 -41.63 -5.26 20.62
C LYS A 116 -41.07 -4.55 19.38
N GLN A 117 -41.62 -3.40 19.00
CA GLN A 117 -41.11 -2.61 17.87
C GLN A 117 -39.68 -2.16 18.14
N VAL A 118 -39.43 -1.52 19.28
CA VAL A 118 -38.11 -1.00 19.66
C VAL A 118 -37.07 -2.12 19.80
N LEU A 119 -37.44 -3.25 20.41
CA LEU A 119 -36.53 -4.38 20.55
C LEU A 119 -36.24 -5.05 19.20
N GLY A 120 -37.21 -5.12 18.29
CA GLY A 120 -36.99 -5.61 16.93
C GLY A 120 -35.90 -4.81 16.23
N ASP A 121 -36.07 -3.50 16.15
CA ASP A 121 -35.11 -2.59 15.51
C ASP A 121 -33.74 -2.61 16.20
N PHE A 122 -33.73 -2.76 17.52
CA PHE A 122 -32.49 -2.87 18.29
C PHE A 122 -31.71 -4.14 17.94
N LEU A 123 -32.40 -5.28 17.81
CA LEU A 123 -31.78 -6.57 17.52
C LEU A 123 -31.30 -6.68 16.08
N GLU A 124 -32.03 -6.12 15.10
CA GLU A 124 -31.61 -6.10 13.69
C GLU A 124 -30.30 -5.34 13.47
N ARG A 125 -30.07 -4.28 14.25
CA ARG A 125 -28.83 -3.49 14.17
C ARG A 125 -27.62 -4.17 14.82
N ARG A 126 -27.80 -5.31 15.49
CA ARG A 126 -26.80 -6.00 16.34
C ARG A 126 -26.43 -7.37 15.75
N GLU A 127 -25.71 -7.39 14.64
CA GLU A 127 -25.20 -8.65 14.08
C GLU A 127 -24.08 -9.23 14.96
N GLY A 128 -24.30 -10.46 15.46
CA GLY A 128 -23.28 -11.25 16.16
C GLY A 128 -23.28 -11.14 17.69
N ASP A 129 -24.20 -10.37 18.28
CA ASP A 129 -24.45 -10.37 19.73
C ASP A 129 -25.37 -11.54 20.13
N ARG A 130 -25.15 -12.12 21.32
CA ARG A 130 -26.01 -13.19 21.86
C ARG A 130 -27.01 -12.58 22.83
N VAL A 131 -28.29 -12.93 22.67
CA VAL A 131 -29.38 -12.33 23.44
C VAL A 131 -30.19 -13.40 24.16
N GLY A 132 -30.30 -13.28 25.48
CA GLY A 132 -31.27 -13.99 26.30
C GLY A 132 -32.46 -13.09 26.60
N LEU A 133 -33.67 -13.66 26.58
CA LEU A 133 -34.90 -12.95 26.94
C LEU A 133 -35.55 -13.63 28.14
N VAL A 134 -35.75 -12.86 29.21
CA VAL A 134 -36.51 -13.24 30.39
C VAL A 134 -37.78 -12.41 30.40
N VAL A 135 -38.90 -13.09 30.53
CA VAL A 135 -40.21 -12.46 30.56
C VAL A 135 -40.85 -12.76 31.89
N PHE A 136 -41.37 -11.74 32.57
CA PHE A 136 -41.95 -11.87 33.90
C PHE A 136 -43.26 -11.09 33.98
N GLY A 137 -44.22 -11.59 34.76
CA GLY A 137 -45.56 -11.01 34.89
C GLY A 137 -46.54 -12.06 35.42
N ALA A 138 -47.64 -11.61 36.03
CA ALA A 138 -48.71 -12.43 36.60
C ALA A 138 -50.08 -11.94 36.11
#